data_AF-A0A7C6T7V0-F1
#
_entry.id   AF-A0A7C6T7V0-F1
#
_cell.length_a   1.000
_cell.length_b   1.000
_cell.length_c   1.000
_cell.angle_alpha   90.00
_cell.angle_beta   90.00
_cell.angle_gamma   90.00
#
_symmetry.space_group_name_H-M   'P 1'
#
loop_
_entity.id
_entity.type
_entity.pdbx_description
1 polymer ?
#
loop_
_entity_poly.entity_id
_entity_poly.type
_entity_poly.pdbx_seq_one_letter_code
_entity_poly.pdbx_strand_id
1 'polypeptide(L)'
;MGEELRVPAESLVVGNADAVLAAAAAVILVLAGVNVWLVARVSRLSRSFRRLVTASDGENLEQLLHAHLDRVVAAVERTDEVANTCQRLDGRMTGCVQHMGMLRFDAFDDIGGHLSFALALLDDAGNGIVLSSL
;
A
#
# COMPACT_ATOMS: atom_id res chain seq x y z
N MET A 1 -45.03 1.55 69.65
CA MET A 1 -43.64 1.75 70.12
C MET A 1 -42.74 1.50 68.91
N GLY A 2 -42.16 2.55 68.33
CA GLY A 2 -41.27 2.45 67.17
C GLY A 2 -41.63 3.34 65.97
N GLU A 3 -42.15 4.55 66.19
CA GLU A 3 -41.98 5.64 65.23
C GLU A 3 -40.77 6.48 65.64
N GLU A 4 -40.20 7.24 64.70
CA GLU A 4 -39.11 8.21 64.87
C GLU A 4 -37.67 7.80 64.50
N LEU A 5 -37.48 6.99 63.45
CA LEU A 5 -36.17 7.02 62.75
C LEU A 5 -36.30 6.89 61.23
N ARG A 6 -37.02 7.83 60.61
CA ARG A 6 -36.93 8.04 59.16
C ARG A 6 -36.82 9.53 58.82
N VAL A 7 -35.58 9.88 58.44
CA VAL A 7 -35.17 10.86 57.42
C VAL A 7 -35.24 12.37 57.75
N PRO A 8 -34.13 12.98 58.25
CA PRO A 8 -33.91 14.43 58.20
C PRO A 8 -33.43 14.95 56.83
N ALA A 9 -33.29 14.09 55.81
CA ALA A 9 -32.85 14.51 54.47
C ALA A 9 -33.99 15.11 53.63
N GLU A 10 -35.26 14.74 53.87
CA GLU A 10 -36.38 15.18 53.05
C GLU A 10 -36.76 16.65 53.33
N SER A 11 -36.60 17.13 54.57
CA SER A 11 -36.91 18.52 54.95
C SER A 11 -35.87 19.53 54.47
N LEU A 12 -34.59 19.14 54.37
CA LEU A 12 -33.54 19.99 53.79
C LEU A 12 -33.67 20.12 52.26
N VAL A 13 -34.20 19.10 51.60
CA VAL A 13 -34.47 19.12 50.15
C VAL A 13 -35.70 19.97 49.85
N VAL A 14 -36.77 19.90 50.65
CA VAL A 14 -37.97 20.72 50.43
C VAL A 14 -37.71 22.21 50.73
N GLY A 15 -36.95 22.53 51.78
CA GLY A 15 -36.60 23.93 52.11
C GLY A 15 -35.64 24.61 51.14
N ASN A 16 -34.87 23.82 50.36
CA ASN A 16 -33.97 24.30 49.33
C ASN A 16 -34.37 23.79 47.93
N ALA A 17 -35.61 23.34 47.74
CA ALA A 17 -36.08 22.73 46.49
C ALA A 17 -35.91 23.70 45.32
N ASP A 18 -36.20 24.97 45.55
CA ASP A 18 -36.01 26.05 44.57
C ASP A 18 -34.54 26.23 44.20
N ALA A 19 -33.62 26.11 45.17
CA ALA A 19 -32.19 26.21 44.93
C ALA A 19 -31.65 24.99 44.16
N VAL A 20 -32.13 23.78 44.47
CA VAL A 20 -31.77 22.54 43.75
C VAL A 20 -32.31 22.57 42.32
N LEU A 21 -33.55 23.03 42.13
CA LEU A 21 -34.14 23.22 40.80
C LEU A 21 -33.38 24.27 39.99
N ALA A 22 -33.02 25.40 40.59
CA ALA A 22 -32.23 26.45 39.93
C ALA A 22 -30.83 25.94 39.53
N ALA A 23 -30.16 25.18 40.41
CA ALA A 23 -28.86 24.59 40.12
C ALA A 23 -28.94 23.55 38.99
N ALA A 24 -29.96 22.67 39.01
CA ALA A 24 -30.18 21.69 37.96
C ALA A 24 -30.45 22.35 36.61
N ALA A 25 -31.29 23.41 36.58
CA ALA A 25 -31.56 24.18 35.38
C ALA A 25 -30.29 24.85 34.83
N ALA A 26 -29.45 25.42 35.70
CA ALA A 26 -28.18 26.02 35.29
C ALA A 26 -27.23 24.99 34.66
N VAL A 27 -27.12 23.79 35.24
CA VAL A 27 -26.28 22.70 34.69
C VAL A 27 -26.78 22.26 33.31
N ILE A 28 -28.10 22.09 33.14
CA ILE A 28 -28.70 21.74 31.84
C ILE A 28 -28.40 22.81 30.79
N LEU A 29 -28.49 24.09 31.16
CA LEU A 29 -28.25 25.21 30.26
C LEU A 29 -26.78 25.25 29.80
N VAL A 30 -25.84 25.04 30.73
CA VAL A 30 -24.41 24.91 30.42
C VAL A 30 -24.17 23.72 29.49
N LEU A 31 -24.74 22.56 29.80
CA LEU A 31 -24.58 21.34 29.01
C LEU A 31 -25.13 21.51 27.59
N ALA A 32 -26.31 22.12 27.45
CA ALA A 32 -26.90 22.45 26.16
C ALA A 32 -26.01 23.43 25.37
N GLY A 33 -25.46 24.45 26.02
CA GLY A 33 -24.51 25.37 25.40
C GLY A 33 -23.24 24.67 24.88
N VAL A 34 -22.66 23.77 25.68
CA VAL A 34 -21.51 22.96 25.26
C VAL A 34 -21.87 22.04 24.10
N ASN A 35 -23.05 21.42 24.13
CA ASN A 35 -23.52 20.53 23.07
C ASN A 35 -23.69 21.30 21.76
N VAL A 36 -24.34 22.47 21.79
CA VAL A 36 -24.49 23.36 20.63
C VAL A 36 -23.13 23.82 20.12
N TRP A 37 -22.18 24.16 21.00
CA TRP A 37 -20.82 24.54 20.61
C TRP A 37 -20.07 23.38 19.94
N LEU A 38 -20.15 22.17 20.50
CA LEU A 38 -19.54 20.96 19.94
C LEU A 38 -20.14 20.64 18.57
N VAL A 39 -21.46 20.68 18.44
CA VAL A 39 -22.15 20.48 17.16
C VAL A 39 -21.77 21.59 16.16
N ALA A 40 -21.63 22.84 16.58
CA ALA A 40 -21.18 23.94 15.72
C ALA A 40 -19.72 23.78 15.28
N ARG A 41 -18.85 23.22 16.12
CA ARG A 41 -17.45 22.93 15.82
C ARG A 41 -17.33 21.75 14.86
N VAL A 42 -18.00 20.64 15.16
CA VAL A 42 -18.03 19.43 14.35
C VAL A 42 -18.71 19.69 13.01
N SER A 43 -19.81 20.45 12.97
CA SER A 43 -20.49 20.80 11.72
C SER A 43 -19.66 21.72 10.84
N ARG A 44 -18.81 22.60 11.39
CA ARG A 44 -17.87 23.41 10.59
C ARG A 44 -16.81 22.52 9.91
N LEU A 45 -16.25 21.56 10.65
CA LEU A 45 -15.29 20.60 10.10
C LEU A 45 -15.95 19.68 9.07
N SER A 46 -17.14 19.15 9.40
CA SER A 46 -17.94 18.29 8.54
C SER A 46 -18.47 19.02 7.29
N ARG A 47 -18.73 20.33 7.34
CA ARG A 47 -19.14 21.13 6.16
C ARG A 47 -18.01 21.29 5.14
N SER A 48 -16.77 21.45 5.60
CA SER A 48 -15.61 21.50 4.69
C SER A 48 -15.37 20.13 4.04
N PHE A 49 -15.43 19.07 4.85
CA PHE A 49 -15.32 17.69 4.36
C PHE A 49 -16.46 17.34 3.39
N ARG A 50 -17.70 17.68 3.74
CA ARG A 50 -18.87 17.45 2.88
C ARG A 50 -18.86 18.32 1.63
N ARG A 51 -18.27 19.51 1.61
CA ARG A 51 -18.13 20.27 0.35
C ARG A 51 -17.13 19.64 -0.61
N LEU A 52 -16.08 19.00 -0.10
CA LEU A 52 -15.18 18.18 -0.92
C LEU A 52 -15.87 16.91 -1.43
N VAL A 53 -16.77 16.32 -0.61
CA VAL A 53 -17.55 15.12 -0.94
C VAL A 53 -18.84 15.39 -1.72
N THR A 54 -19.38 16.62 -1.74
CA THR A 54 -20.62 16.99 -2.47
C THR A 54 -20.31 17.72 -3.78
N ALA A 55 -19.09 18.23 -3.98
CA ALA A 55 -18.61 18.58 -5.32
C ALA A 55 -18.47 17.33 -6.23
N SER A 56 -18.49 16.15 -5.63
CA SER A 56 -18.40 14.85 -6.29
C SER A 56 -19.55 13.98 -5.77
N ASP A 57 -20.73 14.05 -6.42
CA ASP A 57 -21.90 13.19 -6.19
C ASP A 57 -21.49 11.77 -5.78
N GLY A 58 -22.22 11.09 -4.88
CA GLY A 58 -21.81 9.79 -4.29
C GLY A 58 -21.31 8.71 -5.27
N GLU A 59 -21.68 8.79 -6.54
CA GLU A 59 -21.10 8.03 -7.66
C GLU A 59 -19.59 8.26 -7.86
N ASN A 60 -19.09 9.47 -7.67
CA ASN A 60 -17.69 9.84 -7.87
C ASN A 60 -16.75 9.21 -6.85
N LEU A 61 -17.14 9.05 -5.58
CA LEU A 61 -16.24 8.42 -4.60
C LEU A 61 -16.10 6.92 -4.88
N GLU A 62 -17.21 6.27 -5.20
CA GLU A 62 -17.23 4.87 -5.62
C GLU A 62 -16.50 4.68 -6.95
N GLN A 63 -16.69 5.56 -7.94
CA GLN A 63 -15.96 5.56 -9.20
C GLN A 63 -14.46 5.86 -9.03
N LEU A 64 -14.08 6.74 -8.11
CA LEU A 64 -12.67 7.06 -7.86
C LEU A 64 -11.99 5.90 -7.12
N LEU A 65 -12.70 5.24 -6.19
CA LEU A 65 -12.24 4.01 -5.56
C LEU A 65 -12.11 2.87 -6.58
N HIS A 66 -13.12 2.63 -7.41
CA HIS A 66 -13.07 1.61 -8.47
C HIS A 66 -11.97 1.91 -9.48
N ALA A 67 -11.85 3.15 -9.95
CA ALA A 67 -10.78 3.54 -10.86
C ALA A 67 -9.38 3.36 -10.22
N HIS A 68 -9.25 3.55 -8.91
CA HIS A 68 -8.00 3.24 -8.21
C HIS A 68 -7.76 1.74 -8.08
N LEU A 69 -8.80 0.95 -7.78
CA LEU A 69 -8.70 -0.51 -7.72
C LEU A 69 -8.34 -1.09 -9.08
N ASP A 70 -9.00 -0.66 -10.16
CA ASP A 70 -8.70 -1.09 -11.53
C ASP A 70 -7.26 -0.74 -11.93
N ARG A 71 -6.77 0.44 -11.53
CA ARG A 71 -5.37 0.83 -11.77
C ARG A 71 -4.40 -0.04 -10.98
N VAL A 72 -4.72 -0.39 -9.74
CA VAL A 72 -3.87 -1.28 -8.92
C VAL A 72 -3.85 -2.69 -9.52
N VAL A 73 -5.01 -3.24 -9.87
CA VAL A 73 -5.11 -4.56 -10.51
C VAL A 73 -4.34 -4.59 -11.83
N ALA A 74 -4.55 -3.60 -12.70
CA ALA A 74 -3.82 -3.50 -13.96
C ALA A 74 -2.30 -3.31 -13.77
N ALA A 75 -1.87 -2.64 -12.70
CA ALA A 75 -0.45 -2.51 -12.38
C ALA A 75 0.16 -3.84 -11.91
N VAL A 76 -0.59 -4.62 -11.13
CA VAL A 76 -0.17 -5.97 -10.71
C VAL A 76 -0.06 -6.90 -11.92
N GLU A 77 -1.07 -6.93 -12.80
CA GLU A 77 -1.03 -7.74 -14.02
C GLU A 77 0.16 -7.39 -14.92
N ARG A 78 0.45 -6.11 -15.14
CA ARG A 78 1.65 -5.68 -15.89
C ARG A 78 2.95 -6.14 -15.24
N THR A 79 3.00 -6.16 -13.91
CA THR A 79 4.18 -6.62 -13.17
C THR A 79 4.40 -8.12 -13.40
N ASP A 80 3.32 -8.90 -13.35
CA ASP A 80 3.37 -10.34 -13.62
C ASP A 80 3.74 -10.64 -15.07
N GLU A 81 3.24 -9.87 -16.04
CA GLU A 81 3.64 -10.00 -17.46
C GLU A 81 5.14 -9.73 -17.67
N VAL A 82 5.67 -8.69 -17.02
CA VAL A 82 7.10 -8.37 -17.10
C VAL A 82 7.93 -9.48 -16.46
N ALA A 83 7.54 -9.97 -15.29
CA ALA A 83 8.22 -11.07 -14.60
C ALA A 83 8.26 -12.34 -15.47
N ASN A 84 7.12 -12.72 -16.07
CA ASN A 84 7.02 -13.86 -16.99
C ASN A 84 7.91 -13.66 -18.23
N THR A 85 7.99 -12.44 -18.75
CA THR A 85 8.84 -12.13 -19.89
C THR A 85 10.32 -12.26 -19.53
N CYS A 86 10.73 -11.75 -18.37
CA CYS A 86 12.10 -11.91 -17.86
C CYS A 86 12.44 -13.40 -17.69
N GLN A 87 11.56 -14.20 -17.08
CA GLN A 87 11.79 -15.63 -16.90
C GLN A 87 11.93 -16.37 -18.23
N ARG A 88 11.11 -16.02 -19.23
CA ARG A 88 11.24 -16.58 -20.59
C ARG A 88 12.54 -16.17 -21.27
N LEU A 89 12.99 -14.93 -21.10
CA LEU A 89 14.26 -14.46 -21.66
C LEU A 89 15.43 -15.18 -21.01
N ASP A 90 15.41 -15.30 -19.68
CA ASP A 90 16.45 -15.98 -18.91
C ASP A 90 16.60 -17.44 -19.35
N GLY A 91 15.49 -18.17 -19.45
CA GLY A 91 15.48 -19.54 -19.95
C GLY A 91 15.93 -19.70 -21.41
N ARG A 92 15.76 -18.66 -22.24
CA ARG A 92 16.29 -18.65 -23.62
C ARG A 92 17.78 -18.34 -23.66
N MET A 93 18.26 -17.48 -22.76
CA MET A 93 19.67 -17.09 -22.69
C MET A 93 20.56 -18.22 -22.18
N THR A 94 20.04 -19.10 -21.32
CA THR A 94 20.81 -20.22 -20.74
C THR A 94 21.48 -21.11 -21.81
N GLY A 95 20.84 -21.30 -22.98
CA GLY A 95 21.37 -22.10 -24.09
C GLY A 95 22.05 -21.30 -25.20
N CYS A 96 22.19 -19.99 -25.06
CA CYS A 96 22.91 -19.15 -26.03
C CYS A 96 24.42 -19.29 -25.85
N VAL A 97 25.20 -19.07 -26.92
CA VAL A 97 26.66 -18.95 -26.82
C VAL A 97 26.99 -17.63 -26.11
N GLN A 98 27.63 -17.73 -24.95
CA GLN A 98 28.01 -16.58 -24.10
C GLN A 98 29.53 -16.45 -23.97
N HIS A 99 30.25 -17.56 -24.15
CA HIS A 99 31.70 -17.64 -24.03
C HIS A 99 32.32 -18.04 -25.37
N MET A 100 33.22 -17.22 -25.91
CA MET A 100 33.93 -17.50 -27.16
C MET A 100 35.43 -17.26 -26.98
N GLY A 101 36.24 -18.19 -27.49
CA GLY A 101 37.70 -18.09 -27.41
C GLY A 101 38.38 -18.72 -28.63
N MET A 102 39.42 -18.06 -29.14
CA MET A 102 40.19 -18.53 -30.30
C MET A 102 41.68 -18.63 -29.93
N LEU A 103 42.28 -19.77 -30.26
CA LEU A 103 43.71 -20.02 -30.12
C LEU A 103 44.30 -20.29 -31.52
N ARG A 104 45.39 -19.60 -31.85
CA ARG A 104 46.19 -19.89 -33.07
C ARG A 104 47.47 -20.60 -32.67
N PHE A 105 47.87 -21.56 -33.47
CA PHE A 105 49.07 -22.36 -33.25
C PHE A 105 49.65 -22.82 -34.60
N ASP A 106 50.87 -23.34 -34.58
CA ASP A 106 51.46 -24.02 -35.72
C ASP A 106 51.30 -25.53 -35.52
N ALA A 107 50.54 -26.20 -36.39
CA ALA A 107 50.43 -27.66 -36.36
C ALA A 107 51.61 -28.37 -37.05
N PHE A 108 52.43 -27.64 -37.81
CA PHE A 108 53.55 -28.17 -38.60
C PHE A 108 54.76 -27.23 -38.53
N ASP A 109 55.92 -27.75 -38.10
CA ASP A 109 57.15 -26.97 -37.90
C ASP A 109 57.74 -26.36 -39.18
N ASP A 110 57.41 -26.92 -40.36
CA ASP A 110 58.09 -26.61 -41.63
C ASP A 110 57.35 -25.57 -42.50
N ILE A 111 56.12 -25.20 -42.12
CA ILE A 111 55.30 -24.19 -42.80
C ILE A 111 54.97 -23.09 -41.79
N GLY A 112 55.93 -22.19 -41.57
CA GLY A 112 55.73 -21.04 -40.69
C GLY A 112 54.54 -20.19 -41.16
N GLY A 113 53.54 -19.97 -40.28
CA GLY A 113 52.39 -19.14 -40.63
C GLY A 113 51.25 -18.99 -39.63
N HIS A 114 51.24 -19.67 -38.48
CA HIS A 114 50.11 -19.73 -37.53
C HIS A 114 48.77 -19.98 -38.23
N LEU A 115 48.77 -20.87 -39.22
CA LEU A 115 47.59 -21.16 -40.07
C LEU A 115 46.57 -22.04 -39.36
N SER A 116 47.02 -22.79 -38.36
CA SER A 116 46.16 -23.66 -37.56
C SER A 116 45.47 -22.87 -36.44
N PHE A 117 44.21 -23.22 -36.16
CA PHE A 117 43.42 -22.57 -35.12
C PHE A 117 42.44 -23.51 -34.44
N ALA A 118 42.06 -23.17 -33.22
CA ALA A 118 40.94 -23.73 -32.49
C ALA A 118 40.01 -22.61 -32.01
N LEU A 119 38.70 -22.76 -32.24
CA LEU A 119 37.65 -21.83 -31.83
C LEU A 119 36.66 -22.57 -30.92
N ALA A 120 36.50 -22.12 -29.68
CA ALA A 120 35.50 -22.63 -28.74
C ALA A 120 34.30 -21.67 -28.68
N LEU A 121 33.09 -22.21 -28.79
CA LEU A 121 31.81 -21.52 -28.66
C LEU A 121 31.00 -22.26 -27.59
N LEU A 122 30.84 -21.65 -26.42
CA LEU A 122 30.24 -22.27 -25.24
C LEU A 122 29.09 -21.42 -24.68
N ASP A 123 28.10 -22.08 -24.09
CA ASP A 123 27.06 -21.47 -23.27
C ASP A 123 27.59 -21.07 -21.88
N ASP A 124 26.72 -20.58 -20.99
CA ASP A 124 27.09 -20.19 -19.62
C ASP A 124 27.44 -21.40 -18.73
N ALA A 125 26.90 -22.58 -19.04
CA ALA A 125 27.20 -23.82 -18.34
C ALA A 125 28.46 -24.52 -18.87
N GLY A 126 29.14 -23.94 -19.88
CA GLY A 126 30.35 -24.49 -20.48
C GLY A 126 30.09 -25.60 -21.51
N ASN A 127 28.85 -25.78 -21.98
CA ASN A 127 28.53 -26.70 -23.07
C ASN A 127 28.59 -25.98 -24.42
N GLY A 128 29.04 -26.67 -25.47
CA GLY A 128 29.04 -26.12 -26.81
C GLY A 128 29.93 -26.87 -27.77
N ILE A 129 30.55 -26.16 -28.70
CA ILE A 129 31.34 -26.76 -29.78
C ILE A 129 32.75 -26.16 -29.85
N VAL A 130 33.71 -26.99 -30.22
CA VAL A 130 35.09 -26.57 -30.54
C VAL A 130 35.38 -26.93 -31.99
N LEU A 131 35.76 -25.94 -32.79
CA LEU A 131 36.14 -26.08 -34.19
C LEU A 131 37.66 -25.95 -34.30
N SER A 132 38.33 -26.98 -34.82
CA SER A 132 39.77 -26.94 -35.09
C SER A 132 40.06 -27.08 -36.58
N SER A 133 40.97 -26.26 -37.09
CA SER A 133 41.55 -26.39 -38.43
C SER A 133 43.07 -26.44 -38.32
N LEU A 134 43.69 -27.33 -39.09
CA LEU A 134 45.15 -27.52 -39.12
C LEU A 134 45.74 -26.88 -40.37
#